data_AF-A0ABD1U4X3-F1
#
_entry.id   AF-A0ABD1U4X3-F1
#
_cell.length_a   1.000
_cell.length_b   1.000
_cell.length_c   1.000
_cell.angle_alpha   90.00
_cell.angle_beta   90.00
_cell.angle_gamma   90.00
#
_symmetry.space_group_name_H-M   'P 1'
#
loop_
_entity.id
_entity.type
_entity.pdbx_description
1 polymer ?
#
loop_
_entity_poly.entity_id
_entity_poly.type
_entity_poly.pdbx_seq_one_letter_code
_entity_poly.pdbx_strand_id
1 'polypeptide(L)'
;MNGTKFITKLFWLADALGERVLVFSTIIDPLVFIKQQLGYHFSWKEGREVLYMDGQLDVNQHQHFISSFNDFSSEAKVLCASTKACSEGINLIGASRVVLLDTT
;
A
#
# COMPACT_ATOMS: atom_id res chain seq x y z
N MET A 1 4.46 -10.96 -18.56
CA MET A 1 5.82 -11.05 -18.00
C MET A 1 6.60 -9.72 -17.88
N ASN A 2 6.08 -8.57 -18.35
CA ASN A 2 6.79 -7.28 -18.20
C ASN A 2 6.34 -6.42 -17.00
N GLY A 3 5.07 -6.54 -16.54
CA GLY A 3 4.52 -5.71 -15.46
C GLY A 3 5.16 -5.96 -14.08
N THR A 4 5.42 -7.22 -13.72
CA THR A 4 6.01 -7.58 -12.42
C THR A 4 7.40 -6.95 -12.24
N LYS A 5 8.22 -6.93 -13.30
CA LYS A 5 9.57 -6.33 -13.26
C LYS A 5 9.55 -4.82 -12.99
N PHE A 6 8.55 -4.10 -13.50
CA PHE A 6 8.40 -2.67 -13.23
C PHE A 6 8.04 -2.43 -11.77
N ILE A 7 7.04 -3.15 -11.28
CA ILE A 7 6.52 -3.00 -9.91
C ILE A 7 7.59 -3.36 -8.87
N THR A 8 8.32 -4.47 -9.07
CA THR A 8 9.43 -4.82 -8.17
C THR A 8 10.51 -3.73 -8.17
N LYS A 9 10.87 -3.17 -9.32
CA LYS A 9 11.87 -2.07 -9.37
C LYS A 9 11.37 -0.80 -8.69
N LEU A 10 10.09 -0.47 -8.85
CA LEU A 10 9.49 0.70 -8.20
C LEU A 10 9.58 0.59 -6.67
N PHE A 11 9.15 -0.54 -6.11
CA PHE A 11 9.20 -0.74 -4.65
C PHE A 11 10.62 -0.86 -4.12
N TRP A 12 11.52 -1.49 -4.87
CA TRP A 12 12.94 -1.53 -4.51
C TRP A 12 13.55 -0.12 -4.44
N LEU A 13 13.26 0.73 -5.42
CA LEU A 13 13.76 2.11 -5.45
C LEU A 13 13.17 2.94 -4.30
N ALA A 14 11.86 2.83 -4.08
CA ALA A 14 11.20 3.54 -2.97
C ALA A 14 11.81 3.14 -1.62
N ASP A 15 12.00 1.83 -1.39
CA ASP A 15 12.62 1.33 -0.15
C ASP A 15 14.05 1.83 0.02
N ALA A 16 14.86 1.81 -1.04
CA ALA A 16 16.22 2.31 -1.02
C ALA A 16 16.31 3.82 -0.69
N LEU A 17 15.24 4.57 -1.00
CA LEU A 17 15.13 6.00 -0.71
C LEU A 17 14.41 6.30 0.62
N GLY A 18 13.94 5.28 1.34
CA GLY A 18 13.13 5.47 2.56
C GLY A 18 11.74 6.07 2.28
N GLU A 19 11.24 5.92 1.06
CA GLU A 19 9.97 6.44 0.61
C GLU A 19 8.84 5.43 0.84
N ARG A 20 7.64 5.94 1.16
CA ARG A 20 6.43 5.10 1.29
C ARG A 20 5.55 5.24 0.06
N VAL A 21 5.02 4.09 -0.38
CA VAL A 21 4.19 4.00 -1.59
C VAL A 21 2.74 3.71 -1.22
N LEU A 22 1.83 4.55 -1.72
CA LEU A 22 0.40 4.31 -1.66
C LEU A 22 -0.06 3.67 -2.98
N VAL A 23 -0.68 2.50 -2.89
CA VAL A 23 -1.19 1.76 -4.04
C VAL A 23 -2.72 1.77 -3.98
N PHE A 24 -3.35 2.29 -5.04
CA PHE A 24 -4.79 2.39 -5.18
C PHE A 24 -5.33 1.53 -6.32
N SER A 25 -6.53 1.00 -6.10
CA SER A 25 -7.30 0.28 -7.10
C SER A 25 -8.78 0.32 -6.77
N THR A 26 -9.65 0.31 -7.78
CA THR A 26 -11.08 0.05 -7.56
C THR A 26 -11.39 -1.45 -7.48
N ILE A 27 -10.45 -2.29 -7.95
CA ILE A 27 -10.55 -3.74 -8.02
C ILE A 27 -9.72 -4.36 -6.90
N ILE A 28 -10.27 -5.34 -6.18
CA ILE A 28 -9.57 -5.94 -5.03
C ILE A 28 -8.45 -6.90 -5.47
N ASP A 29 -8.69 -7.72 -6.49
CA ASP A 29 -7.73 -8.76 -6.89
C ASP A 29 -6.34 -8.20 -7.26
N PRO A 30 -6.20 -7.08 -7.98
CA PRO A 30 -4.90 -6.45 -8.21
C PRO A 30 -4.19 -6.03 -6.93
N LEU A 31 -4.88 -5.48 -5.93
CA LEU A 31 -4.27 -5.12 -4.64
C LEU A 31 -3.74 -6.35 -3.90
N VAL A 32 -4.54 -7.42 -3.87
CA VAL A 32 -4.14 -8.70 -3.25
C VAL A 32 -2.93 -9.28 -3.98
N PHE A 33 -2.92 -9.25 -5.30
CA PHE A 33 -1.78 -9.71 -6.10
C PHE A 33 -0.52 -8.90 -5.78
N ILE A 34 -0.59 -7.57 -5.72
CA ILE A 34 0.56 -6.72 -5.38
C ILE A 34 1.10 -7.06 -3.99
N LYS A 35 0.21 -7.18 -2.99
CA LYS A 35 0.59 -7.60 -1.63
C LYS A 35 1.35 -8.93 -1.63
N GLN A 36 0.87 -9.93 -2.36
CA GLN A 36 1.54 -11.22 -2.48
C GLN A 36 2.91 -11.10 -3.15
N GLN A 37 3.04 -10.31 -4.21
CA GLN A 37 4.32 -10.06 -4.88
C GLN A 37 5.32 -9.36 -3.95
N LEU A 38 4.86 -8.42 -3.13
CA LEU A 38 5.71 -7.74 -2.14
C LEU A 38 6.26 -8.73 -1.10
N GLY A 39 5.39 -9.60 -0.56
CA GLY A 39 5.82 -10.66 0.35
C GLY A 39 6.81 -11.63 -0.30
N TYR A 40 6.54 -12.04 -1.55
CA TYR A 40 7.41 -12.98 -2.26
C TYR A 40 8.80 -12.39 -2.59
N HIS A 41 8.86 -11.16 -3.08
CA HIS A 41 10.11 -10.56 -3.55
C HIS A 41 10.95 -9.90 -2.45
N PHE A 42 10.32 -9.40 -1.39
CA PHE A 42 11.00 -8.61 -0.35
C PHE A 42 10.90 -9.22 1.05
N SER A 43 10.18 -10.34 1.21
CA SER A 43 9.88 -10.93 2.53
C SER A 43 9.15 -9.98 3.48
N TRP A 44 8.48 -8.96 2.94
CA TRP A 44 7.68 -8.00 3.70
C TRP A 44 6.38 -8.63 4.18
N LYS A 45 5.99 -8.32 5.42
CA LYS A 45 4.85 -8.93 6.08
C LYS A 45 3.64 -8.00 6.04
N GLU A 46 2.48 -8.60 5.82
CA GLU A 46 1.21 -7.90 5.97
C GLU A 46 1.02 -7.45 7.43
N GLY A 47 0.51 -6.23 7.61
CA GLY A 47 0.32 -5.60 8.92
C GLY A 47 1.58 -4.98 9.52
N ARG A 48 2.74 -5.10 8.85
CA ARG A 48 4.00 -4.48 9.27
C ARG A 48 4.55 -3.57 8.17
N GLU A 49 5.20 -4.14 7.15
CA GLU A 49 5.74 -3.36 6.03
C GLU A 49 4.67 -3.12 4.95
N VAL A 50 3.74 -4.06 4.78
CA VAL A 50 2.61 -3.94 3.84
C VAL A 50 1.32 -3.81 4.62
N LEU A 51 0.71 -2.62 4.58
CA LEU A 51 -0.61 -2.36 5.13
C LEU A 51 -1.64 -2.57 4.02
N TYR A 52 -2.81 -3.10 4.37
CA TYR A 52 -3.89 -3.38 3.42
C TYR A 52 -5.21 -2.83 3.96
N MET A 53 -5.93 -2.08 3.12
CA MET A 53 -7.19 -1.43 3.47
C MET A 53 -8.25 -1.66 2.38
N ASP A 54 -9.32 -2.38 2.71
CA ASP A 54 -10.51 -2.47 1.87
C ASP A 54 -11.77 -1.99 2.62
N GLY A 55 -12.90 -1.99 1.91
CA GLY A 55 -14.17 -1.53 2.46
C GLY A 55 -14.81 -2.46 3.50
N GLN A 56 -14.18 -3.59 3.84
CA GLN A 56 -14.69 -4.55 4.84
C GLN A 56 -14.04 -4.38 6.21
N LEU A 57 -12.97 -3.59 6.32
CA LEU A 57 -12.31 -3.32 7.59
C LEU A 57 -13.20 -2.48 8.51
N ASP A 58 -13.11 -2.76 9.81
CA ASP A 58 -13.73 -1.91 10.81
C ASP A 58 -12.99 -0.56 10.95
N VAL A 59 -13.68 0.43 11.54
CA VAL A 59 -13.17 1.80 11.68
C VAL A 59 -11.88 1.87 12.51
N ASN A 60 -11.72 1.01 13.52
CA ASN A 60 -10.54 1.03 14.38
C ASN A 60 -9.32 0.49 13.63
N GLN A 61 -9.50 -0.58 12.86
CA GLN A 61 -8.46 -1.14 11.99
C GLN A 61 -8.05 -0.14 10.91
N HIS A 62 -9.03 0.54 10.30
CA HIS A 62 -8.81 1.65 9.38
C HIS A 62 -7.89 2.72 9.99
N GLN A 63 -8.27 3.25 11.14
CA GLN A 63 -7.51 4.31 11.80
C GLN A 63 -6.11 3.85 12.23
N HIS A 64 -5.98 2.59 12.66
CA HIS A 64 -4.69 2.00 13.02
C HIS A 64 -3.74 1.95 11.82
N PHE A 65 -4.20 1.52 10.65
CA PHE A 65 -3.37 1.47 9.44
C PHE A 65 -3.04 2.86 8.91
N ILE A 66 -3.97 3.82 8.95
CA ILE A 66 -3.69 5.22 8.60
C ILE A 66 -2.62 5.81 9.52
N SER A 67 -2.78 5.63 10.84
CA SER A 67 -1.81 6.10 11.84
C SER A 67 -0.43 5.49 11.60
N SER A 68 -0.38 4.17 11.41
CA SER A 68 0.88 3.46 11.18
C SER A 68 1.55 3.91 9.87
N PHE A 69 0.76 4.14 8.81
CA PHE A 69 1.29 4.61 7.54
C PHE A 69 1.79 6.07 7.58
N ASN A 70 1.26 6.91 8.45
CA ASN A 70 1.70 8.30 8.61
C ASN A 70 2.84 8.46 9.64
N ASP A 71 3.03 7.49 10.53
CA ASP A 71 4.11 7.50 11.51
C ASP A 71 5.43 7.03 10.85
N PHE A 72 6.35 7.95 10.56
CA PHE A 72 7.65 7.64 9.97
C PHE A 72 8.56 6.78 10.84
N SER A 73 8.25 6.59 12.13
CA SER A 73 8.95 5.63 13.00
C SER A 73 8.47 4.19 12.84
N SER A 74 7.32 3.97 12.19
CA SER A 74 6.79 2.63 11.93
C SER A 74 7.57 1.92 10.82
N GLU A 75 7.43 0.59 10.77
CA GLU A 75 8.01 -0.25 9.72
C GLU A 75 7.22 -0.20 8.40
N ALA A 76 6.14 0.59 8.32
CA ALA A 76 5.28 0.66 7.14
C ALA A 76 6.03 1.20 5.91
N LYS A 77 5.86 0.53 4.78
CA LYS A 77 6.49 0.88 3.49
C LYS A 77 5.46 1.07 2.39
N VAL A 78 4.45 0.21 2.37
CA VAL A 78 3.39 0.23 1.35
C VAL A 78 2.03 0.19 2.01
N LEU A 79 1.12 1.03 1.54
CA LEU A 79 -0.30 0.90 1.84
C LEU A 79 -1.05 0.55 0.56
N CYS A 80 -1.64 -0.65 0.52
CA CYS A 80 -2.55 -1.07 -0.54
C CYS A 80 -3.98 -0.77 -0.12
N ALA A 81 -4.63 0.19 -0.77
CA ALA A 81 -5.96 0.64 -0.40
C ALA A 81 -6.93 0.53 -1.59
N SER A 82 -8.14 0.02 -1.34
CA SER A 82 -9.22 0.13 -2.31
C SER A 82 -9.81 1.54 -2.28
N THR A 83 -10.27 2.06 -3.41
CA THR A 83 -10.91 3.39 -3.44
C THR A 83 -12.13 3.45 -2.53
N LYS A 84 -12.87 2.35 -2.35
CA LYS A 84 -14.00 2.25 -1.41
C LYS A 84 -13.59 2.36 0.06
N ALA A 85 -12.38 1.91 0.40
CA ALA A 85 -11.83 2.05 1.74
C ALA A 85 -11.46 3.50 2.03
N CYS A 86 -11.10 4.25 1.01
CA CYS A 86 -10.77 5.66 1.16
C CYS A 86 -12.05 6.49 1.03
N SER A 87 -12.65 6.81 2.18
CA SER A 87 -13.71 7.79 2.27
C SER A 87 -13.19 9.19 1.90
N GLU A 88 -14.09 10.12 1.60
CA GLU A 88 -13.71 11.54 1.56
C GLU A 88 -13.06 11.93 2.91
N GLY A 89 -11.94 12.66 2.85
CA GLY A 89 -11.27 13.22 4.03
C GLY A 89 -10.20 12.36 4.71
N ILE A 90 -9.80 11.19 4.16
CA ILE A 90 -8.61 10.50 4.71
C ILE A 90 -7.33 11.30 4.46
N ASN A 91 -6.40 11.24 5.41
CA ASN A 91 -5.11 11.89 5.28
C ASN A 91 -3.97 10.86 5.31
N LEU A 92 -3.28 10.69 4.17
CA LEU A 92 -2.17 9.74 4.00
C LEU A 92 -0.86 10.49 3.70
N ILE A 93 -0.48 11.42 4.58
CA ILE A 93 0.76 12.21 4.49
C ILE A 93 2.05 11.37 4.45
N GLY A 94 2.00 10.11 4.86
CA GLY A 94 3.16 9.22 4.82
C GLY A 94 3.64 8.93 3.40
N ALA A 95 2.77 9.01 2.39
CA ALA A 95 3.13 8.68 1.01
C ALA A 95 3.90 9.79 0.32
N SER A 96 5.02 9.42 -0.32
CA SER A 96 5.71 10.27 -1.29
C SER A 96 5.46 9.82 -2.74
N ARG A 97 4.91 8.62 -2.92
CA ARG A 97 4.55 8.05 -4.24
C ARG A 97 3.15 7.48 -4.21
N VAL A 98 2.43 7.66 -5.30
CA VAL A 98 1.10 7.07 -5.53
C VAL A 98 1.13 6.21 -6.79
N VAL A 99 0.62 4.99 -6.68
CA VAL A 99 0.44 4.06 -7.79
C VAL A 99 -1.04 3.79 -7.96
N LEU A 100 -1.60 4.17 -9.10
CA LEU A 100 -2.97 3.82 -9.48
C LEU A 100 -2.90 2.59 -10.39
N LEU A 101 -3.44 1.46 -9.94
CA LEU A 101 -3.43 0.20 -10.73
C LEU A 101 -4.47 0.21 -11.85
N ASP A 102 -5.57 0.91 -11.61
CA ASP A 102 -6.65 1.14 -12.56
C ASP A 102 -7.22 2.54 -12.35
N THR A 103 -7.73 3.11 -13.43
CA THR A 103 -8.48 4.36 -13.45
C THR A 103 -9.73 4.09 -14.29
N THR A 104 -10.91 4.19 -13.67
CA THR A 104 -12.19 4.18 -14.39
C THR A 104 -12.38 5.44 -15.21
#